data_AF-A0A7S0MIG3-F1
#
_entry.id   AF-A0A7S0MIG3-F1
#
_cell.length_a   1.000
_cell.length_b   1.000
_cell.length_c   1.000
_cell.angle_alpha   90.00
_cell.angle_beta   90.00
_cell.angle_gamma   90.00
#
_symmetry.space_group_name_H-M   'P 1'
#
loop_
_entity.id
_entity.type
_entity.pdbx_description
1 polymer ?
#
loop_
_entity_poly.entity_id
_entity_poly.type
_entity_poly.pdbx_seq_one_letter_code
_entity_poly.pdbx_strand_id
1 'polypeptide(L)'
;DPPTRTAFFSGATGARYDIGGHPFSLDDMEHGVLRGSPPGDARSFGPDDPRRAVTIPPAGFDPRIHFALNCGARSCPPIKLYSAENLEEGLALAAQAFCEAEVRVDEPAGRVVLSKIFLWY
;
A
#
# COMPACT_ATOMS: atom_id res chain seq x y z
N ASP A 1 1.45 20.37 -1.79
CA ASP A 1 0.09 20.78 -2.17
C ASP A 1 -0.77 19.53 -2.37
N PRO A 2 -1.87 19.33 -1.62
CA PRO A 2 -2.67 18.09 -1.67
C PRO A 2 -3.24 17.73 -3.05
N PRO A 3 -3.81 18.67 -3.84
CA PRO A 3 -4.23 18.41 -5.22
C PRO A 3 -3.09 17.91 -6.12
N THR A 4 -1.91 18.54 -6.03
CA THR A 4 -0.73 18.12 -6.79
C THR A 4 -0.30 16.69 -6.44
N ARG A 5 -0.37 16.31 -5.15
CA ARG A 5 -0.08 14.93 -4.71
C ARG A 5 -1.10 13.95 -5.29
N THR A 6 -2.39 14.21 -5.16
CA THR A 6 -3.42 13.31 -5.69
C THR A 6 -3.28 13.12 -7.20
N ALA A 7 -3.02 14.19 -7.95
CA ALA A 7 -2.83 14.11 -9.39
C ALA A 7 -1.55 13.33 -9.79
N PHE A 8 -0.52 13.35 -8.95
CA PHE A 8 0.67 12.52 -9.12
C PHE A 8 0.38 11.02 -8.95
N PHE A 9 -0.23 10.62 -7.83
CA PHE A 9 -0.45 9.20 -7.52
C PHE A 9 -1.51 8.54 -8.41
N SER A 10 -2.56 9.28 -8.79
CA SER A 10 -3.60 8.82 -9.74
C SER A 10 -3.12 8.76 -11.20
N GLY A 11 -1.93 9.28 -11.50
CA GLY A 11 -1.43 9.37 -12.86
C GLY A 11 -2.25 10.31 -13.78
N ALA A 12 -3.04 11.23 -13.22
CA ALA A 12 -3.74 12.26 -13.99
C ALA A 12 -2.76 13.32 -14.53
N THR A 13 -1.78 13.69 -13.71
CA THR A 13 -0.65 14.54 -14.10
C THR A 13 0.70 13.96 -13.65
N GLY A 14 0.69 12.76 -13.06
CA GLY A 14 1.87 12.05 -12.56
C GLY A 14 2.41 10.99 -13.51
N ALA A 15 3.40 10.26 -13.02
CA ALA A 15 4.00 9.15 -13.75
C ALA A 15 3.00 7.99 -13.91
N ARG A 16 2.99 7.42 -15.11
CA ARG A 16 2.40 6.11 -15.39
C ARG A 16 3.50 5.18 -15.85
N TYR A 17 3.36 3.91 -15.51
CA TYR A 17 4.34 2.88 -15.80
C TYR A 17 3.69 1.86 -16.73
N ASP A 18 4.34 1.58 -17.86
CA ASP A 18 3.92 0.48 -18.73
C ASP A 18 4.42 -0.84 -18.14
N ILE A 19 3.48 -1.69 -17.74
CA ILE A 19 3.75 -3.02 -17.23
C ILE A 19 2.96 -4.00 -18.08
N GLY A 20 3.66 -4.81 -18.88
CA GLY A 20 3.03 -5.80 -19.75
C GLY A 20 2.13 -5.22 -20.84
N GLY A 21 2.38 -3.98 -21.31
CA GLY A 21 1.58 -3.30 -22.33
C GLY A 21 0.38 -2.52 -21.76
N HIS A 22 0.30 -2.39 -20.43
CA HIS A 22 -0.80 -1.71 -19.75
C HIS A 22 -0.27 -0.57 -18.87
N PRO A 23 -0.90 0.62 -18.91
CA PRO A 23 -0.49 1.73 -18.05
C PRO A 23 -1.01 1.55 -16.61
N PHE A 24 -0.11 1.70 -15.65
CA PHE A 24 -0.42 1.71 -14.22
C PHE A 24 0.01 3.04 -13.59
N SER A 25 -0.89 3.66 -12.84
CA SER A 25 -0.56 4.69 -11.86
C SER A 25 -0.15 4.06 -10.52
N LEU A 26 0.35 4.87 -9.58
CA LEU A 26 0.66 4.36 -8.23
C LEU A 26 -0.61 3.95 -7.48
N ASP A 27 -1.72 4.69 -7.67
CA ASP A 27 -3.03 4.31 -7.10
C ASP A 27 -3.53 2.98 -7.68
N ASP A 28 -3.34 2.73 -8.98
CA ASP A 28 -3.69 1.45 -9.61
C ASP A 28 -2.90 0.29 -8.98
N MET A 29 -1.59 0.48 -8.73
CA MET A 29 -0.74 -0.53 -8.10
C MET A 29 -1.14 -0.77 -6.64
N GLU A 30 -1.35 0.29 -5.85
CA GLU A 30 -1.72 0.15 -4.44
C GLU A 30 -3.11 -0.45 -4.28
N HIS A 31 -4.12 0.14 -4.92
CA HIS A 31 -5.52 -0.18 -4.66
C HIS A 31 -6.05 -1.29 -5.58
N GLY A 32 -5.74 -1.21 -6.87
CA GLY A 32 -6.23 -2.16 -7.87
C GLY A 32 -5.48 -3.50 -7.86
N VAL A 33 -4.17 -3.47 -7.60
CA VAL A 33 -3.31 -4.67 -7.62
C VAL A 33 -3.09 -5.23 -6.21
N LEU A 34 -2.38 -4.50 -5.35
CA LEU A 34 -1.89 -5.04 -4.08
C LEU A 34 -2.99 -5.24 -3.03
N ARG A 35 -3.91 -4.29 -2.92
CA ARG A 35 -5.06 -4.40 -2.00
C ARG A 35 -6.20 -5.23 -2.57
N GLY A 36 -6.25 -5.41 -3.89
CA GLY A 36 -7.37 -6.03 -4.57
C GLY A 36 -8.71 -5.45 -4.13
N SER A 37 -8.83 -4.11 -4.16
CA SER A 37 -10.01 -3.38 -3.67
C SER A 37 -11.31 -4.07 -4.13
N PRO A 38 -12.33 -4.13 -3.25
CA PRO A 38 -13.53 -4.89 -3.54
C PRO A 38 -14.31 -4.30 -4.73
N PRO A 39 -15.12 -5.10 -5.43
CA PRO A 39 -16.02 -4.59 -6.46
C PRO A 39 -16.89 -3.44 -5.92
N GLY A 40 -16.93 -2.32 -6.64
CA GLY A 40 -17.67 -1.12 -6.24
C GLY A 40 -16.82 -0.03 -5.57
N ASP A 41 -15.58 -0.32 -5.15
CA ASP A 41 -14.60 0.73 -4.86
C ASP A 41 -14.17 1.38 -6.19
N ALA A 42 -14.18 2.71 -6.24
CA ALA A 42 -13.79 3.48 -7.43
C ALA A 42 -12.35 3.24 -7.88
N ARG A 43 -11.52 2.62 -7.03
CA ARG A 43 -10.11 2.29 -7.28
C ARG A 43 -9.91 0.84 -7.73
N SER A 44 -10.98 0.08 -7.87
CA SER A 44 -10.96 -1.29 -8.40
C SER A 44 -10.99 -1.29 -9.92
N PHE A 45 -10.29 -2.24 -10.53
CA PHE A 45 -10.38 -2.45 -11.97
C PHE A 45 -11.77 -3.02 -12.34
N GLY A 46 -12.37 -2.48 -13.41
CA GLY A 46 -13.66 -2.92 -13.92
C GLY A 46 -13.62 -4.35 -14.47
N PRO A 47 -14.77 -5.04 -14.63
CA PRO A 47 -14.83 -6.47 -14.95
C PRO A 47 -14.05 -6.85 -16.22
N ASP A 48 -14.05 -5.98 -17.24
CA ASP A 48 -13.38 -6.19 -18.53
C ASP A 48 -11.96 -5.58 -18.61
N ASP A 49 -11.45 -5.00 -17.52
CA ASP A 49 -10.11 -4.42 -17.48
C ASP A 49 -9.05 -5.55 -17.44
N PRO A 50 -8.16 -5.64 -18.44
CA PRO A 50 -7.15 -6.71 -18.51
C PRO A 50 -6.17 -6.68 -17.33
N ARG A 51 -6.00 -5.53 -16.66
CA ARG A 51 -5.12 -5.38 -15.49
C ARG A 51 -5.60 -6.17 -14.28
N ARG A 52 -6.86 -6.65 -14.27
CA ARG A 52 -7.38 -7.57 -13.23
C ARG A 52 -6.61 -8.88 -13.15
N ALA A 53 -5.95 -9.30 -14.23
CA ALA A 53 -5.20 -10.55 -14.26
C ALA A 53 -4.03 -10.59 -13.25
N VAL A 54 -3.53 -9.42 -12.82
CA VAL A 54 -2.43 -9.31 -11.86
C VAL A 54 -2.89 -8.88 -10.47
N THR A 55 -4.19 -8.66 -10.26
CA THR A 55 -4.74 -8.28 -8.95
C THR A 55 -4.59 -9.41 -7.94
N ILE A 56 -4.12 -9.08 -6.74
CA ILE A 56 -4.07 -10.02 -5.62
C ILE A 56 -5.52 -10.36 -5.21
N PRO A 57 -5.91 -11.64 -5.20
CA PRO A 57 -7.25 -12.02 -4.76
C PRO A 57 -7.41 -11.75 -3.26
N PRO A 58 -8.64 -11.56 -2.74
CA PRO A 58 -8.86 -11.28 -1.32
C PRO A 58 -8.20 -12.27 -0.35
N ALA A 59 -8.11 -13.56 -0.72
CA ALA A 59 -7.47 -14.60 0.09
C ALA A 59 -5.93 -14.51 0.11
N GLY A 60 -5.32 -13.80 -0.85
CA GLY A 60 -3.88 -13.59 -0.95
C GLY A 60 -3.43 -12.20 -0.46
N PHE A 61 -4.36 -11.39 0.07
CA PHE A 61 -4.04 -10.07 0.59
C PHE A 61 -3.13 -10.18 1.82
N ASP A 62 -2.01 -9.48 1.78
CA ASP A 62 -1.06 -9.38 2.89
C ASP A 62 -1.13 -7.98 3.53
N PRO A 63 -1.61 -7.83 4.78
CA PRO A 63 -1.75 -6.51 5.41
C PRO A 63 -0.41 -5.81 5.63
N ARG A 64 0.72 -6.52 5.57
CA ARG A 64 2.05 -5.92 5.76
C ARG A 64 2.41 -4.93 4.66
N ILE A 65 1.73 -4.96 3.51
CA ILE A 65 1.94 -3.96 2.44
C ILE A 65 1.75 -2.52 2.95
N HIS A 66 0.91 -2.30 3.98
CA HIS A 66 0.66 -0.96 4.54
C HIS A 66 1.87 -0.36 5.24
N PHE A 67 2.80 -1.20 5.71
CA PHE A 67 4.04 -0.77 6.31
C PHE A 67 5.19 -0.68 5.28
N ALA A 68 5.02 -1.33 4.13
CA ALA A 68 5.99 -1.39 3.05
C ALA A 68 5.86 -0.25 2.03
N LEU A 69 4.63 0.26 1.82
CA LEU A 69 4.36 1.34 0.88
C LEU A 69 4.75 2.70 1.46
N ASN A 70 5.47 3.50 0.67
CA ASN A 70 5.84 4.87 1.01
C ASN A 70 4.89 5.85 0.30
N CYS A 71 4.12 6.61 1.07
CA CYS A 71 3.16 7.58 0.53
C CYS A 71 3.72 9.00 0.35
N GLY A 72 5.06 9.16 0.47
CA GLY A 72 5.80 10.41 0.34
C GLY A 72 5.67 11.36 1.53
N ALA A 73 5.09 10.92 2.66
CA ALA A 73 4.98 11.75 3.86
C ALA A 73 6.32 11.83 4.60
N ARG A 74 6.54 12.94 5.33
CA ARG A 74 7.78 13.18 6.09
C ARG A 74 8.04 12.13 7.18
N SER A 75 7.00 11.41 7.60
CA SER A 75 7.02 10.33 8.60
C SER A 75 7.10 8.93 7.96
N CYS A 76 7.21 8.82 6.63
CA CYS A 76 7.27 7.52 5.98
C CYS A 76 8.63 6.84 6.20
N PRO A 77 8.66 5.49 6.27
CA PRO A 77 9.91 4.75 6.34
C PRO A 77 10.74 4.92 5.06
N PRO A 78 12.06 4.67 5.10
CA PRO A 78 12.92 4.65 3.92
C PRO A 78 12.34 3.75 2.81
N ILE A 79 12.45 4.18 1.55
CA ILE A 79 12.03 3.36 0.41
C ILE A 79 12.91 2.10 0.36
N LYS A 80 12.28 0.94 0.36
CA LYS A 80 12.93 -0.37 0.22
C LYS A 80 12.66 -0.95 -1.17
N LEU A 81 13.62 -1.71 -1.69
CA LEU A 81 13.47 -2.47 -2.93
C LEU A 81 13.07 -3.90 -2.60
N TYR A 82 12.00 -4.37 -3.22
CA TYR A 82 11.48 -5.72 -3.06
C TYR A 82 11.77 -6.56 -4.31
N SER A 83 12.12 -7.82 -4.11
CA SER A 83 12.25 -8.87 -5.12
C SER A 83 11.51 -10.12 -4.63
N ALA A 84 11.32 -11.11 -5.50
CA ALA A 84 10.68 -12.37 -5.09
C ALA A 84 11.45 -13.06 -3.95
N GLU A 85 12.77 -12.94 -3.93
CA GLU A 85 13.66 -13.58 -2.97
C GLU A 85 13.61 -12.92 -1.58
N ASN A 86 13.39 -11.60 -1.51
CA ASN A 86 13.45 -10.84 -0.27
C ASN A 86 12.06 -10.39 0.25
N LEU A 87 10.99 -10.72 -0.46
CA LEU A 87 9.65 -10.17 -0.19
C LEU A 87 9.20 -10.44 1.24
N GLU A 88 9.29 -11.69 1.69
CA GLU A 88 8.81 -12.11 3.01
C GLU A 88 9.57 -11.40 4.15
N GLU A 89 10.90 -11.43 4.09
CA GLU A 89 11.75 -10.75 5.07
C GLU A 89 11.55 -9.23 5.03
N GLY A 90 11.44 -8.65 3.83
CA GLY A 90 11.22 -7.23 3.64
C GLY A 90 9.91 -6.75 4.26
N LEU A 91 8.82 -7.49 4.04
CA LEU A 91 7.49 -7.19 4.61
C LEU A 91 7.49 -7.34 6.13
N ALA A 92 8.12 -8.40 6.66
CA ALA A 92 8.26 -8.61 8.10
C ALA A 92 9.05 -7.46 8.76
N LEU A 93 10.19 -7.09 8.19
CA LEU A 93 11.03 -5.99 8.68
C LEU A 93 10.31 -4.63 8.60
N ALA A 94 9.51 -4.40 7.56
CA ALA A 94 8.70 -3.18 7.45
C ALA A 94 7.64 -3.10 8.55
N ALA A 95 6.91 -4.18 8.78
CA ALA A 95 5.91 -4.27 9.85
C ALA A 95 6.55 -4.09 11.24
N GLN A 96 7.65 -4.78 11.51
CA GLN A 96 8.38 -4.67 12.78
C GLN A 96 8.85 -3.23 13.03
N ALA A 97 9.54 -2.63 12.06
CA ALA A 97 10.05 -1.27 12.21
C ALA A 97 8.93 -0.24 12.43
N PHE A 98 7.78 -0.41 11.77
CA PHE A 98 6.62 0.45 12.00
C PHE A 98 6.07 0.28 13.42
N CYS A 99 5.89 -0.96 13.87
CA CYS A 99 5.39 -1.24 15.22
C CYS A 99 6.33 -0.70 16.31
N GLU A 100 7.65 -0.89 16.15
CA GLU A 100 8.65 -0.35 17.08
C GLU A 100 8.61 1.18 17.20
N ALA A 101 8.31 1.86 16.10
CA ALA A 101 8.25 3.32 16.06
C ALA A 101 6.92 3.90 16.58
N GLU A 102 5.79 3.27 16.22
CA GLU A 102 4.46 3.89 16.34
C GLU A 102 3.54 3.24 17.37
N VAL A 103 3.85 2.02 17.84
CA VAL A 103 3.05 1.34 18.87
C VAL A 103 3.61 1.66 20.25
N ARG A 104 2.73 2.14 21.14
CA ARG A 104 3.09 2.40 22.54
C ARG A 104 2.26 1.54 23.46
N VAL A 105 2.92 0.79 24.35
CA VAL A 105 2.27 0.02 25.40
C VAL A 105 2.36 0.83 26.70
N ASP A 106 1.20 1.10 27.30
CA ASP A 106 1.08 1.70 28.62
C ASP A 106 0.60 0.59 29.56
N GLU A 107 1.58 -0.16 30.09
CA GLU A 107 1.34 -1.28 31.00
C GLU A 107 0.59 -0.88 32.27
N PRO A 108 0.91 0.26 32.95
CA PRO A 108 0.17 0.69 34.14
C PRO A 108 -1.32 0.91 33.89
N ALA A 109 -1.69 1.46 32.73
CA ALA A 109 -3.08 1.68 32.36
C ALA A 109 -3.70 0.50 31.60
N GLY A 110 -2.96 -0.57 31.33
CA GLY A 110 -3.42 -1.74 30.57
C GLY A 110 -3.88 -1.42 29.15
N ARG A 111 -3.24 -0.46 28.47
CA ARG A 111 -3.66 0.01 27.13
C ARG A 111 -2.53 0.00 26.12
N VAL A 112 -2.90 -0.17 24.85
CA VAL A 112 -2.01 -0.03 23.70
C VAL A 112 -2.49 1.14 22.84
N VAL A 113 -1.57 2.05 22.52
CA VAL A 113 -1.83 3.19 21.63
C VAL A 113 -1.27 2.84 20.25
N LEU A 114 -2.14 2.87 19.24
CA LEU A 114 -1.84 2.50 17.87
C LEU A 114 -1.98 3.71 16.94
N SER A 115 -1.20 3.70 15.85
CA SER A 115 -1.42 4.61 14.73
C SER A 115 -2.76 4.33 14.05
N LYS A 116 -3.38 5.37 13.47
CA LYS A 116 -4.62 5.23 12.67
C LYS A 116 -4.45 4.35 11.44
N ILE A 117 -3.22 4.03 11.03
CA ILE A 117 -2.99 3.10 9.92
C ILE A 117 -3.66 1.74 10.17
N PHE A 118 -3.70 1.27 11.43
CA PHE A 118 -4.35 0.02 11.82
C PHE A 118 -5.89 0.08 11.78
N LEU A 119 -6.47 1.28 11.58
CA LEU A 119 -7.91 1.48 11.44
C LEU A 119 -8.31 1.68 9.97
N TRP A 120 -7.44 2.29 9.17
CA TRP A 120 -7.73 2.61 7.77
C TRP A 120 -7.62 1.41 6.83
N TYR A 121 -6.99 0.34 7.29
CA TYR A 121 -6.65 -0.84 6.53
C TYR A 121 -6.85 -2.09 7.38
#